data_AF-A0A7C4T556-F1
#
_entry.id   AF-A0A7C4T556-F1
#
_cell.length_a   1.000
_cell.length_b   1.000
_cell.length_c   1.000
_cell.angle_alpha   90.00
_cell.angle_beta   90.00
_cell.angle_gamma   90.00
#
_symmetry.space_group_name_H-M   'P 1'
#
loop_
_entity.id
_entity.type
_entity.pdbx_description
1 polymer ?
#
loop_
_entity_poly.entity_id
_entity_poly.type
_entity_poly.pdbx_seq_one_letter_code
_entity_poly.pdbx_strand_id
1 'polypeptide(L)'
;MLKRLGILILVGSLHSTLIAQPQTIEVKQLIWGRDYQIYLQMSNDSIFQYDFDQLIMANPDEAFDRPTRFIFYPVTFDINYIDSLLLIRNKKDYTANPSAAGNRKVSLWGAVREEIGGGWVHFINCLLFALETRQLTLDAPIFLRPQSTWKPNPVTETWQRTHRWKYYIPVEHRYAIKEYKIRKKKNQLTEIESLPESYLQAFLHTTDRQYKKLLKKGDYRTLAKVDLIKLLLGAQYLGDAQIEYIKSRVLQSIQNYNARYRPSVLIFDRYNAAAVVTLDGPGYKVQKIVFRDEDMMSPEQRMQRINIIRGIIELINVSNNEAFKQRLANMYNL
;
A
#
# COMPACT_ATOMS: atom_id res chain seq x y z
N MET A 1 -75.67 26.41 18.32
CA MET A 1 -75.22 26.88 16.99
C MET A 1 -73.69 26.91 16.97
N LEU A 2 -73.08 26.27 15.96
CA LEU A 2 -71.69 26.36 15.46
C LEU A 2 -70.53 26.24 16.48
N LYS A 3 -69.80 25.11 16.53
CA LYS A 3 -68.57 24.79 15.73
C LYS A 3 -67.47 25.85 15.78
N ARG A 4 -66.31 25.51 16.36
CA ARG A 4 -64.91 25.72 15.86
C ARG A 4 -63.90 25.17 16.89
N LEU A 5 -63.17 24.09 16.56
CA LEU A 5 -61.74 24.06 16.19
C LEU A 5 -60.81 24.64 17.28
N GLY A 6 -60.03 23.83 18.00
CA GLY A 6 -58.68 23.34 17.61
C GLY A 6 -57.66 24.09 18.48
N ILE A 7 -56.69 23.47 19.15
CA ILE A 7 -55.42 22.97 18.61
C ILE A 7 -54.77 22.12 19.69
N LEU A 8 -54.42 20.87 19.37
CA LEU A 8 -53.59 20.00 20.19
C LEU A 8 -52.17 20.12 19.64
N ILE A 9 -51.29 20.85 20.33
CA ILE A 9 -49.89 21.00 19.93
C ILE A 9 -49.16 19.73 20.34
N LEU A 10 -49.07 18.77 19.42
CA LEU A 10 -48.16 17.64 19.51
C LEU A 10 -46.74 18.16 19.23
N VAL A 11 -45.95 18.41 20.26
CA VAL A 11 -44.51 18.74 20.13
C VAL A 11 -43.79 17.46 19.74
N GLY A 12 -43.77 17.16 18.45
CA GLY A 12 -42.92 16.12 17.88
C GLY A 12 -41.47 16.56 17.94
N SER A 13 -40.69 15.97 18.85
CA SER A 13 -39.24 16.14 18.90
C SER A 13 -38.61 15.44 17.69
N LEU A 14 -38.55 16.15 16.55
CA LEU A 14 -37.71 15.79 15.41
C LEU A 14 -36.24 15.80 15.87
N HIS A 15 -35.75 14.65 16.30
CA HIS A 15 -34.31 14.42 16.42
C HIS A 15 -33.77 14.29 14.99
N SER A 16 -33.48 15.43 14.36
CA SER A 16 -32.62 15.47 13.19
C SER A 16 -31.24 15.00 13.64
N THR A 17 -30.98 13.70 13.49
CA THR A 17 -29.61 13.18 13.48
C THR A 17 -28.92 13.82 12.29
N LEU A 18 -28.22 14.92 12.55
CA LEU A 18 -27.18 15.43 11.65
C LEU A 18 -26.15 14.32 11.55
N ILE A 19 -26.31 13.46 10.55
CA ILE A 19 -25.24 12.59 10.09
C ILE A 19 -24.18 13.55 9.56
N ALA A 20 -23.17 13.81 10.38
CA ALA A 20 -21.97 14.50 9.93
C ALA A 20 -21.47 13.73 8.71
N GLN A 21 -21.61 14.31 7.53
CA GLN A 21 -20.93 13.78 6.37
C GLN A 21 -19.44 13.81 6.69
N PRO A 22 -18.72 12.68 6.57
CA PRO A 22 -17.28 12.69 6.76
C PRO A 22 -16.70 13.72 5.79
N GLN A 23 -16.14 14.81 6.31
CA GLN A 23 -15.48 15.79 5.49
C GLN A 23 -14.30 15.09 4.82
N THR A 24 -14.27 15.10 3.49
CA THR A 24 -13.13 14.61 2.74
C THR A 24 -11.92 15.48 3.10
N ILE A 25 -10.89 14.85 3.67
CA ILE A 25 -9.64 15.52 4.00
C ILE A 25 -8.87 15.68 2.69
N GLU A 26 -8.93 16.88 2.11
CA GLU A 26 -8.34 17.22 0.83
C GLU A 26 -7.16 18.18 1.01
N VAL A 27 -6.29 18.24 0.02
CA VAL A 27 -5.18 19.20 0.02
C VAL A 27 -5.69 20.60 -0.31
N LYS A 28 -5.68 21.47 0.70
CA LYS A 28 -6.02 22.88 0.56
C LYS A 28 -4.89 23.64 -0.12
N GLN A 29 -3.66 23.46 0.33
CA GLN A 29 -2.49 24.17 -0.19
C GLN A 29 -1.23 23.32 -0.17
N LEU A 30 -0.38 23.51 -1.17
CA LEU A 30 0.96 22.94 -1.26
C LEU A 30 1.89 24.09 -1.65
N ILE A 31 2.94 24.33 -0.87
CA ILE A 31 3.87 25.46 -1.06
C ILE A 31 5.29 24.93 -1.05
N TRP A 32 6.09 25.38 -2.01
CA TRP A 32 7.53 25.19 -1.99
C TRP A 32 8.17 26.29 -1.14
N GLY A 33 8.74 25.91 0.00
CA GLY A 33 9.41 26.82 0.92
C GLY A 33 10.77 27.29 0.39
N ARG A 34 11.19 28.49 0.79
CA ARG A 34 12.51 29.05 0.46
C ARG A 34 13.66 28.32 1.17
N ASP A 35 13.32 27.53 2.18
CA ASP A 35 14.18 26.71 3.05
C ASP A 35 14.38 25.28 2.54
N TYR A 36 14.09 25.01 1.26
CA TYR A 36 14.16 23.67 0.64
C TYR A 36 13.21 22.65 1.25
N GLN A 37 12.09 23.11 1.82
CA GLN A 37 11.05 22.26 2.37
C GLN A 37 9.74 22.40 1.61
N ILE A 38 8.87 21.41 1.77
CA ILE A 38 7.53 21.45 1.19
C ILE A 38 6.51 21.52 2.32
N TYR A 39 5.66 22.54 2.25
CA TYR A 39 4.58 22.77 3.20
C TYR A 39 3.26 22.38 2.58
N LEU A 40 2.54 21.49 3.27
CA LEU A 40 1.25 20.96 2.84
C LEU A 40 0.20 21.29 3.89
N GLN A 41 -0.84 22.02 3.48
CA GLN A 41 -2.00 22.32 4.31
C GLN A 41 -3.21 21.54 3.82
N MET A 42 -3.90 20.88 4.75
CA MET A 42 -5.10 20.11 4.51
C MET A 42 -6.38 20.94 4.74
N SER A 43 -7.52 20.45 4.27
CA SER A 43 -8.84 21.08 4.48
C SER A 43 -9.26 21.14 5.95
N ASN A 44 -8.74 20.23 6.79
CA ASN A 44 -8.92 20.20 8.24
C ASN A 44 -7.87 21.03 9.01
N ASP A 45 -7.17 21.94 8.33
CA ASP A 45 -6.09 22.79 8.83
C ASP A 45 -4.86 22.07 9.41
N SER A 46 -4.71 20.77 9.12
CA SER A 46 -3.46 20.06 9.44
C SER A 46 -2.34 20.54 8.51
N ILE A 47 -1.16 20.79 9.07
CA ILE A 47 0.03 21.25 8.33
C ILE A 47 1.11 20.19 8.42
N PHE A 48 1.63 19.78 7.27
CA PHE A 48 2.75 18.86 7.16
C PHE A 48 3.93 19.54 6.50
N GLN A 49 5.09 19.38 7.13
CA GLN A 49 6.39 19.80 6.61
C GLN A 49 7.14 18.56 6.13
N TYR A 50 7.65 18.63 4.90
CA TYR A 50 8.45 17.58 4.30
C TYR A 50 9.86 18.08 4.03
N ASP A 51 10.82 17.29 4.49
CA ASP A 51 12.22 17.43 4.11
C ASP A 51 12.44 16.76 2.75
N PHE A 52 13.20 17.41 1.87
CA PHE A 52 13.38 17.00 0.47
C PHE A 52 13.98 15.60 0.36
N ASP A 53 14.93 15.26 1.23
CA ASP A 53 15.61 13.96 1.26
C ASP A 53 14.66 12.79 1.62
N GLN A 54 13.49 13.10 2.17
CA GLN A 54 12.48 12.11 2.56
C GLN A 54 11.40 11.92 1.49
N LEU A 55 11.42 12.73 0.43
CA LEU A 55 10.43 12.70 -0.63
C LEU A 55 10.75 11.66 -1.69
N ILE A 56 9.70 11.25 -2.40
CA ILE A 56 9.80 10.25 -3.44
C ILE A 56 10.11 10.97 -4.75
N MET A 57 11.29 10.73 -5.30
CA MET A 57 11.65 11.23 -6.62
C MET A 57 10.94 10.40 -7.68
N ALA A 58 10.06 11.03 -8.44
CA ALA A 58 9.42 10.44 -9.60
C ALA A 58 10.38 10.59 -10.79
N ASN A 59 10.67 9.48 -11.46
CA ASN A 59 11.43 9.50 -12.70
C ASN A 59 10.45 9.35 -13.89
N PRO A 60 10.17 10.42 -14.65
CA PRO A 60 9.22 10.37 -15.75
C PRO A 60 9.58 9.35 -16.82
N ASP A 61 10.87 9.11 -17.05
CA ASP A 61 11.36 8.23 -18.12
C ASP A 61 11.00 6.76 -17.88
N GLU A 62 10.78 6.36 -16.63
CA GLU A 62 10.41 4.97 -16.31
C GLU A 62 9.11 4.56 -17.00
N ALA A 63 8.17 5.50 -17.14
CA ALA A 63 6.90 5.27 -17.80
C ALA A 63 7.04 5.10 -19.33
N PHE A 64 8.05 5.74 -19.93
CA PHE A 64 8.27 5.69 -21.37
C PHE A 64 9.19 4.54 -21.80
N ASP A 65 10.24 4.26 -21.03
CA ASP A 65 11.29 3.30 -21.43
C ASP A 65 10.93 1.85 -21.11
N ARG A 66 10.02 1.62 -20.16
CA ARG A 66 9.78 0.28 -19.57
C ARG A 66 8.29 -0.01 -19.35
N PRO A 67 7.45 0.04 -20.40
CA PRO A 67 6.00 -0.07 -20.27
C PRO A 67 5.52 -1.39 -19.66
N THR A 68 6.31 -2.46 -19.75
CA THR A 68 5.98 -3.79 -19.21
C THR A 68 6.49 -4.05 -17.79
N ARG A 69 7.18 -3.08 -17.17
CA ARG A 69 7.61 -3.18 -15.78
C ARG A 69 6.67 -2.40 -14.87
N PHE A 70 6.48 -2.92 -13.66
CA PHE A 70 5.71 -2.21 -12.65
C PHE A 70 6.45 -0.96 -12.17
N ILE A 71 5.73 0.15 -12.14
CA ILE A 71 6.18 1.43 -11.58
C ILE A 71 5.44 1.63 -10.27
N PHE A 72 6.19 1.58 -9.17
CA PHE A 72 5.65 1.63 -7.81
C PHE A 72 6.11 2.88 -7.07
N TYR A 73 5.14 3.67 -6.62
CA TYR A 73 5.32 4.77 -5.68
C TYR A 73 4.56 4.45 -4.39
N PRO A 74 5.24 4.50 -3.23
CA PRO A 74 4.58 4.31 -1.95
C PRO A 74 3.73 5.53 -1.65
N VAL A 75 2.46 5.45 -2.01
CA VAL A 75 1.51 6.53 -1.80
C VAL A 75 0.38 6.09 -0.91
N THR A 76 -0.18 7.10 -0.27
CA THR A 76 -1.44 7.05 0.47
C THR A 76 -2.63 6.70 -0.42
N PHE A 77 -3.55 5.89 0.07
CA PHE A 77 -4.86 5.66 -0.56
C PHE A 77 -5.75 6.92 -0.56
N ASP A 78 -6.58 7.02 -1.60
CA ASP A 78 -7.67 8.00 -1.68
C ASP A 78 -8.77 7.64 -0.67
N ILE A 79 -9.30 8.65 0.03
CA ILE A 79 -10.29 8.46 1.09
C ILE A 79 -11.57 7.82 0.53
N ASN A 80 -12.02 8.28 -0.65
CA ASN A 80 -13.24 7.73 -1.26
C ASN A 80 -13.06 6.27 -1.64
N TYR A 81 -11.85 5.89 -2.07
CA TYR A 81 -11.53 4.49 -2.33
C TYR A 81 -11.62 3.66 -1.06
N ILE A 82 -11.06 4.13 0.07
CA ILE A 82 -11.19 3.41 1.35
C ILE A 82 -12.64 3.27 1.77
N ASP A 83 -13.41 4.35 1.72
CA ASP A 83 -14.82 4.32 2.11
C ASP A 83 -15.59 3.31 1.26
N SER A 84 -15.27 3.22 -0.03
CA SER A 84 -15.83 2.19 -0.92
C SER A 84 -15.49 0.76 -0.47
N LEU A 85 -14.27 0.51 0.00
CA LEU A 85 -13.86 -0.80 0.53
C LEU A 85 -14.57 -1.14 1.83
N LEU A 86 -14.73 -0.16 2.72
CA LEU A 86 -15.43 -0.35 4.00
C LEU A 86 -16.91 -0.66 3.79
N LEU A 87 -17.55 -0.01 2.82
CA LEU A 87 -18.93 -0.29 2.43
C LEU A 87 -19.09 -1.71 1.85
N ILE A 88 -18.15 -2.16 1.01
CA ILE A 88 -18.16 -3.52 0.45
C ILE A 88 -18.03 -4.56 1.55
N ARG A 89 -17.12 -4.34 2.51
CA ARG A 89 -16.92 -5.26 3.65
C ARG A 89 -18.19 -5.39 4.51
N ASN A 90 -18.83 -4.27 4.82
CA ASN A 90 -20.03 -4.27 5.66
C ASN A 90 -21.25 -4.92 4.99
N LYS A 91 -21.25 -5.08 3.66
CA LYS A 91 -22.30 -5.80 2.92
C LYS A 91 -22.09 -7.32 2.86
N LYS A 92 -20.88 -7.82 3.12
CA LYS A 92 -20.62 -9.26 3.20
C LYS A 92 -20.96 -9.73 4.61
N ASP A 93 -22.17 -10.25 4.80
CA ASP A 93 -22.52 -11.02 6.00
C ASP A 93 -21.64 -12.27 6.06
N TYR A 94 -20.65 -12.27 6.96
CA TYR A 94 -19.77 -13.41 7.21
C TYR A 94 -20.46 -14.56 7.97
N THR A 95 -21.79 -14.57 8.05
CA THR A 95 -22.60 -15.69 8.56
C THR A 95 -22.84 -16.79 7.50
N ALA A 96 -22.28 -16.64 6.30
CA ALA A 96 -22.41 -17.63 5.24
C ALA A 96 -21.45 -18.82 5.42
N ASN A 97 -22.04 -20.01 5.50
CA ASN A 97 -21.45 -21.35 5.50
C ASN A 97 -20.09 -21.47 4.76
N PRO A 98 -19.09 -22.19 5.32
CA PRO A 98 -17.80 -22.45 4.67
C PRO A 98 -17.86 -23.48 3.53
N SER A 99 -19.03 -23.68 2.91
CA SER A 99 -19.31 -24.73 1.94
C SER A 99 -19.32 -24.25 0.48
N ALA A 100 -18.70 -23.11 0.18
CA ALA A 100 -18.38 -22.77 -1.20
C ALA A 100 -16.98 -23.32 -1.49
N ALA A 101 -16.91 -24.35 -2.34
CA ALA A 101 -15.67 -24.87 -2.90
C ALA A 101 -14.93 -23.76 -3.67
N GLY A 102 -14.20 -22.93 -2.94
CA GLY A 102 -13.41 -21.84 -3.47
C GLY A 102 -12.11 -22.40 -4.04
N ASN A 103 -11.86 -22.11 -5.31
CA ASN A 103 -10.59 -22.40 -5.99
C ASN A 103 -9.40 -22.16 -5.05
N ARG A 104 -8.51 -23.16 -4.93
CA ARG A 104 -7.31 -23.09 -4.12
C ARG A 104 -6.56 -21.78 -4.43
N LYS A 105 -6.50 -20.86 -3.46
CA LYS A 105 -5.84 -19.56 -3.62
C LYS A 105 -4.34 -19.82 -3.81
N VAL A 106 -3.83 -19.65 -5.04
CA VAL A 106 -2.46 -20.03 -5.44
C VAL A 106 -1.39 -19.08 -4.86
N SER A 107 -1.75 -17.83 -4.53
CA SER A 107 -0.81 -16.83 -4.03
C SER A 107 -1.42 -15.93 -2.94
N LEU A 108 -0.57 -15.35 -2.09
CA LEU A 108 -0.96 -14.37 -1.08
C LEU A 108 -1.73 -13.19 -1.70
N TRP A 109 -1.31 -12.74 -2.87
CA TRP A 109 -2.01 -11.69 -3.62
C TRP A 109 -3.40 -12.13 -4.06
N GLY A 110 -3.53 -13.34 -4.64
CA GLY A 110 -4.82 -13.90 -5.05
C GLY A 110 -5.80 -14.02 -3.88
N ALA A 111 -5.30 -14.29 -2.67
CA ALA A 111 -6.12 -14.39 -1.48
C ALA A 111 -6.66 -13.04 -0.97
N VAL A 112 -5.89 -11.96 -1.17
CA VAL A 112 -6.14 -10.63 -0.61
C VAL A 112 -6.83 -9.69 -1.60
N ARG A 113 -6.58 -9.85 -2.90
CA ARG A 113 -7.10 -8.97 -3.98
C ARG A 113 -8.63 -8.87 -4.01
N GLU A 114 -9.35 -9.92 -3.63
CA GLU A 114 -10.81 -9.98 -3.72
C GLU A 114 -11.49 -9.02 -2.74
N GLU A 115 -10.79 -8.64 -1.67
CA GLU A 115 -11.34 -7.78 -0.62
C GLU A 115 -10.77 -6.37 -0.66
N ILE A 116 -9.49 -6.22 -1.05
CA ILE A 116 -8.87 -4.91 -1.23
C ILE A 116 -9.25 -4.31 -2.58
N GLY A 117 -9.52 -5.12 -3.61
CA GLY A 117 -9.62 -4.61 -4.98
C GLY A 117 -8.29 -4.05 -5.48
N GLY A 118 -8.33 -3.43 -6.66
CA GLY A 118 -7.17 -2.81 -7.29
C GLY A 118 -6.13 -3.81 -7.83
N GLY A 119 -5.07 -3.25 -8.42
CA GLY A 119 -3.95 -4.00 -8.99
C GLY A 119 -2.86 -4.38 -7.98
N TRP A 120 -1.73 -4.89 -8.49
CA TRP A 120 -0.57 -5.27 -7.67
C TRP A 120 -0.04 -4.13 -6.78
N VAL A 121 -0.04 -2.89 -7.30
CA VAL A 121 0.40 -1.69 -6.57
C VAL A 121 -0.42 -1.47 -5.29
N HIS A 122 -1.74 -1.69 -5.34
CA HIS A 122 -2.60 -1.57 -4.18
C HIS A 122 -2.23 -2.58 -3.10
N PHE A 123 -2.08 -3.84 -3.50
CA PHE A 123 -1.69 -4.92 -2.60
C PHE A 123 -0.37 -4.63 -1.89
N ILE A 124 0.66 -4.17 -2.61
CA ILE A 124 1.95 -3.84 -2.02
C ILE A 124 1.83 -2.64 -1.06
N ASN A 125 1.12 -1.56 -1.44
CA ASN A 125 0.91 -0.42 -0.55
C ASN A 125 0.15 -0.82 0.72
N CYS A 126 -0.87 -1.68 0.61
CA CYS A 126 -1.65 -2.18 1.75
C CYS A 126 -0.77 -3.01 2.70
N LEU A 127 0.06 -3.91 2.17
CA LEU A 127 1.00 -4.68 2.98
C LEU A 127 2.04 -3.79 3.65
N LEU A 128 2.62 -2.85 2.90
CA LEU A 128 3.60 -1.91 3.43
C LEU A 128 3.01 -1.10 4.59
N PHE A 129 1.78 -0.61 4.44
CA PHE A 129 1.07 0.13 5.48
C PHE A 129 0.79 -0.74 6.72
N ALA A 130 0.35 -1.99 6.54
CA ALA A 130 0.12 -2.92 7.64
C ALA A 130 1.41 -3.21 8.44
N LEU A 131 2.54 -3.31 7.75
CA LEU A 131 3.86 -3.51 8.34
C LEU A 131 4.39 -2.24 9.04
N GLU A 132 4.26 -1.07 8.40
CA GLU A 132 4.69 0.22 8.96
C GLU A 132 3.91 0.57 10.22
N THR A 133 2.59 0.31 10.22
CA THR A 133 1.73 0.51 11.40
C THR A 133 1.89 -0.57 12.46
N ARG A 134 2.72 -1.61 12.21
CA ARG A 134 2.95 -2.75 13.10
C ARG A 134 1.70 -3.57 13.42
N GLN A 135 0.63 -3.41 12.65
CA GLN A 135 -0.55 -4.26 12.75
C GLN A 135 -0.26 -5.67 12.23
N LEU A 136 0.62 -5.75 11.23
CA LEU A 136 1.23 -6.99 10.79
C LEU A 136 2.67 -7.05 11.28
N THR A 137 3.03 -8.11 12.00
CA THR A 137 4.41 -8.41 12.38
C THR A 137 4.76 -9.84 12.00
N LEU A 138 5.99 -10.05 11.50
CA LEU A 138 6.41 -11.37 11.00
C LEU A 138 6.75 -12.36 12.12
N ASP A 139 6.90 -11.88 13.35
CA ASP A 139 7.18 -12.66 14.55
C ASP A 139 5.91 -13.06 15.33
N ALA A 140 4.72 -12.80 14.78
CA ALA A 140 3.46 -13.17 15.40
C ALA A 140 3.38 -14.69 15.65
N PRO A 141 2.73 -15.14 16.75
CA PRO A 141 2.67 -16.56 17.12
C PRO A 141 2.10 -17.47 16.03
N ILE A 142 1.18 -16.97 15.19
CA ILE A 142 0.58 -17.73 14.07
C ILE A 142 1.62 -18.17 13.01
N PHE A 143 2.74 -17.45 12.91
CA PHE A 143 3.83 -17.81 12.02
C PHE A 143 4.83 -18.76 12.67
N LEU A 144 4.74 -19.02 13.99
CA LEU A 144 5.65 -19.93 14.67
C LEU A 144 5.42 -21.35 14.17
N ARG A 145 6.49 -22.02 13.78
CA ARG A 145 6.41 -23.41 13.35
C ARG A 145 6.33 -24.33 14.56
N PRO A 146 5.59 -25.45 14.47
CA PRO A 146 5.63 -26.47 15.51
C PRO A 146 7.04 -27.04 15.62
N GLN A 147 7.51 -27.24 16.85
CA GLN A 147 8.78 -27.91 17.10
C GLN A 147 8.64 -29.38 16.71
N SER A 148 9.39 -29.80 15.68
CA SER A 148 9.36 -31.17 15.19
C SER A 148 10.74 -31.57 14.73
N THR A 149 11.13 -32.80 15.08
CA THR A 149 12.36 -33.46 14.60
C THR A 149 12.14 -34.18 13.27
N TRP A 150 10.92 -34.16 12.74
CA TRP A 150 10.54 -34.87 11.53
C TRP A 150 11.30 -34.36 10.30
N LYS A 151 11.87 -35.31 9.55
CA LYS A 151 12.62 -35.08 8.32
C LYS A 151 12.04 -35.95 7.20
N PRO A 152 11.58 -35.37 6.08
CA PRO A 152 11.03 -36.15 4.98
C PRO A 152 12.10 -37.00 4.29
N ASN A 153 11.71 -38.17 3.82
CA ASN A 153 12.52 -39.06 2.98
C ASN A 153 11.70 -39.46 1.73
N PRO A 154 12.09 -39.04 0.51
CA PRO A 154 13.26 -38.21 0.18
C PRO A 154 13.12 -36.78 0.68
N VAL A 155 14.25 -36.10 0.86
CA VAL A 155 14.27 -34.71 1.34
C VAL A 155 13.68 -33.77 0.28
N THR A 156 12.59 -33.08 0.61
CA THR A 156 11.93 -32.14 -0.30
C THR A 156 12.66 -30.79 -0.36
N GLU A 157 12.53 -30.07 -1.49
CA GLU A 157 13.12 -28.74 -1.65
C GLU A 157 12.61 -27.75 -0.60
N THR A 158 11.30 -27.76 -0.32
CA THR A 158 10.66 -26.93 0.71
C THR A 158 11.30 -27.14 2.07
N TRP A 159 11.57 -28.39 2.45
CA TRP A 159 12.27 -28.69 3.71
C TRP A 159 13.70 -28.15 3.70
N GLN A 160 14.46 -28.35 2.61
CA GLN A 160 15.84 -27.85 2.52
C GLN A 160 15.92 -26.32 2.69
N ARG A 161 14.95 -25.60 2.11
CA ARG A 161 14.87 -24.14 2.18
C ARG A 161 14.45 -23.65 3.57
N THR A 162 13.44 -24.28 4.18
CA THR A 162 12.76 -23.73 5.36
C THR A 162 13.13 -24.37 6.70
N HIS A 163 13.71 -25.58 6.76
CA HIS A 163 13.89 -26.35 8.02
C HIS A 163 14.62 -25.60 9.16
N ARG A 164 15.45 -24.60 8.84
CA ARG A 164 16.18 -23.80 9.83
C ARG A 164 15.45 -22.56 10.31
N TRP A 165 14.30 -22.25 9.71
CA TRP A 165 13.50 -21.08 10.06
C TRP A 165 12.66 -21.41 11.27
N LYS A 166 12.69 -20.52 12.26
CA LYS A 166 11.84 -20.62 13.45
C LYS A 166 10.36 -20.38 13.09
N TYR A 167 10.12 -19.53 12.10
CA TYR A 167 8.79 -19.15 11.62
C TYR A 167 8.56 -19.66 10.19
N TYR A 168 7.32 -19.69 9.72
CA TYR A 168 6.97 -20.00 8.32
C TYR A 168 7.52 -18.95 7.33
N ILE A 169 7.90 -17.77 7.85
CA ILE A 169 8.54 -16.66 7.13
C ILE A 169 9.98 -16.53 7.64
N PRO A 170 10.97 -16.15 6.80
CA PRO A 170 12.33 -15.96 7.25
C PRO A 170 12.48 -14.66 8.06
N VAL A 171 12.10 -14.69 9.34
CA VAL A 171 12.17 -13.54 10.26
C VAL A 171 13.63 -13.09 10.47
N GLU A 172 14.53 -14.05 10.72
CA GLU A 172 15.96 -13.76 10.82
C GLU A 172 16.54 -13.38 9.46
N HIS A 173 17.21 -12.25 9.40
CA HIS A 173 17.64 -11.63 8.17
C HIS A 173 18.64 -12.50 7.40
N ARG A 174 19.53 -13.21 8.10
CA ARG A 174 20.45 -14.19 7.49
C ARG A 174 19.74 -15.23 6.61
N TYR A 175 18.55 -15.68 7.00
CA TYR A 175 17.80 -16.70 6.27
C TYR A 175 17.06 -16.09 5.09
N ALA A 176 16.54 -14.87 5.25
CA ALA A 176 15.93 -14.13 4.15
C ALA A 176 16.94 -13.86 3.03
N ILE A 177 18.17 -13.43 3.36
CA ILE A 177 19.24 -13.24 2.37
C ILE A 177 19.61 -14.54 1.66
N LYS A 178 19.64 -15.66 2.40
CA LYS A 178 19.92 -16.97 1.79
C LYS A 178 18.84 -17.35 0.77
N GLU A 179 17.57 -17.21 1.14
CA GLU A 179 16.44 -17.49 0.24
C GLU A 179 16.44 -16.55 -0.97
N TYR A 180 16.69 -15.26 -0.77
CA TYR A 180 16.84 -14.28 -1.84
C TYR A 180 17.91 -14.71 -2.85
N LYS A 181 19.11 -15.10 -2.38
CA LYS A 181 20.20 -15.56 -3.25
C LYS A 181 19.84 -16.83 -4.03
N ILE A 182 19.12 -17.77 -3.40
CA ILE A 182 18.66 -19.00 -4.07
C ILE A 182 17.65 -18.65 -5.18
N ARG A 183 16.65 -17.83 -4.87
CA ARG A 183 15.63 -17.41 -5.85
C ARG A 183 16.22 -16.58 -6.98
N LYS A 184 17.20 -15.72 -6.69
CA LYS A 184 17.94 -14.96 -7.71
C LYS A 184 18.60 -15.87 -8.73
N LYS A 185 19.26 -16.95 -8.28
CA LYS A 185 19.90 -17.93 -9.16
C LYS A 185 18.91 -18.73 -10.00
N LYS A 186 17.68 -18.88 -9.52
CA LYS A 186 16.60 -19.63 -10.18
C LYS A 186 15.66 -18.74 -11.03
N ASN A 187 15.93 -17.44 -11.16
CA ASN A 187 15.03 -16.48 -11.79
C ASN A 187 13.59 -16.48 -11.21
N GLN A 188 13.49 -16.69 -9.88
CA GLN A 188 12.22 -16.76 -9.13
C GLN A 188 11.95 -15.47 -8.31
N LEU A 189 12.42 -14.31 -8.78
CA LEU A 189 12.32 -13.03 -8.07
C LEU A 189 11.25 -12.09 -8.63
N THR A 190 10.37 -12.56 -9.51
CA THR A 190 9.37 -11.74 -10.22
C THR A 190 8.58 -10.79 -9.29
N GLU A 191 8.11 -11.27 -8.13
CA GLU A 191 7.39 -10.45 -7.14
C GLU A 191 8.25 -9.35 -6.50
N ILE A 192 9.54 -9.60 -6.31
CA ILE A 192 10.48 -8.68 -5.67
C ILE A 192 11.04 -7.68 -6.68
N GLU A 193 11.19 -8.08 -7.94
CA GLU A 193 11.62 -7.22 -9.06
C GLU A 193 10.62 -6.10 -9.38
N SER A 194 9.35 -6.25 -8.98
CA SER A 194 8.36 -5.14 -9.07
C SER A 194 8.50 -4.08 -7.98
N LEU A 195 9.32 -4.31 -6.95
CA LEU A 195 9.51 -3.34 -5.89
C LEU A 195 10.58 -2.31 -6.26
N PRO A 196 10.51 -1.08 -5.71
CA PRO A 196 11.55 -0.08 -5.92
C PRO A 196 12.93 -0.60 -5.52
N GLU A 197 13.95 -0.21 -6.27
CA GLU A 197 15.34 -0.61 -5.99
C GLU A 197 15.78 -0.19 -4.58
N SER A 198 15.33 0.96 -4.10
CA SER A 198 15.61 1.45 -2.75
C SER A 198 15.16 0.48 -1.66
N TYR A 199 14.13 -0.33 -1.88
CA TYR A 199 13.65 -1.31 -0.91
C TYR A 199 14.60 -2.50 -0.89
N LEU A 200 15.01 -2.95 -2.08
CA LEU A 200 15.98 -4.02 -2.22
C LEU A 200 17.34 -3.62 -1.63
N GLN A 201 17.79 -2.39 -1.86
CA GLN A 201 19.01 -1.86 -1.26
C GLN A 201 18.88 -1.83 0.28
N ALA A 202 17.78 -1.30 0.82
CA ALA A 202 17.54 -1.31 2.26
C ALA A 202 17.57 -2.73 2.84
N PHE A 203 16.98 -3.71 2.14
CA PHE A 203 17.03 -5.11 2.52
C PHE A 203 18.46 -5.67 2.48
N LEU A 204 19.21 -5.49 1.40
CA LEU A 204 20.55 -6.05 1.24
C LEU A 204 21.59 -5.43 2.18
N HIS A 205 21.44 -4.16 2.53
CA HIS A 205 22.33 -3.44 3.44
C HIS A 205 22.00 -3.63 4.92
N THR A 206 20.84 -4.23 5.25
CA THR A 206 20.44 -4.48 6.63
C THR A 206 21.02 -5.79 7.14
N THR A 207 21.59 -5.78 8.34
CA THR A 207 22.03 -6.97 9.09
C THR A 207 21.07 -7.24 10.24
N ASP A 208 21.11 -8.43 10.85
CA ASP A 208 20.31 -8.73 12.05
C ASP A 208 20.56 -7.72 13.21
N ARG A 209 21.78 -7.20 13.32
CA ARG A 209 22.14 -6.17 14.31
C ARG A 209 21.53 -4.81 13.96
N GLN A 210 21.61 -4.40 12.70
CA GLN A 210 20.99 -3.15 12.24
C GLN A 210 19.47 -3.22 12.34
N TYR A 211 18.85 -4.35 12.00
CA TYR A 211 17.42 -4.59 12.14
C TYR A 211 16.97 -4.34 13.59
N LYS A 212 17.67 -4.92 14.58
CA LYS A 212 17.40 -4.67 16.00
C LYS A 212 17.61 -3.19 16.40
N LYS A 213 18.59 -2.50 15.79
CA LYS A 213 18.84 -1.07 16.03
C LYS A 213 17.70 -0.21 15.49
N LEU A 214 17.22 -0.50 14.28
CA LEU A 214 16.07 0.18 13.66
C LEU A 214 14.81 -0.02 14.50
N LEU A 215 14.59 -1.24 15.00
CA LEU A 215 13.46 -1.54 15.88
C LEU A 215 13.50 -0.73 17.18
N LYS A 216 14.67 -0.60 17.81
CA LYS A 216 14.85 0.24 19.00
C LYS A 216 14.68 1.73 18.73
N LYS A 217 15.05 2.19 17.53
CA LYS A 217 14.88 3.59 17.10
C LYS A 217 13.44 3.94 16.71
N GLY A 218 12.57 2.95 16.50
CA GLY A 218 11.23 3.17 15.99
C GLY A 218 11.18 3.57 14.52
N ASP A 219 12.22 3.27 13.72
CA ASP A 219 12.22 3.51 12.27
C ASP A 219 11.41 2.41 11.56
N TYR A 220 10.08 2.48 11.72
CA TYR A 220 9.16 1.50 11.17
C TYR A 220 9.03 1.58 9.65
N ARG A 221 9.34 2.73 9.03
CA ARG A 221 9.34 2.89 7.58
C ARG A 221 10.41 2.02 6.92
N THR A 222 11.64 2.12 7.39
CA THR A 222 12.73 1.31 6.86
C THR A 222 12.50 -0.17 7.16
N LEU A 223 12.02 -0.49 8.37
CA LEU A 223 11.70 -1.87 8.75
C LEU A 223 10.60 -2.47 7.86
N ALA A 224 9.54 -1.73 7.56
CA ALA A 224 8.44 -2.19 6.72
C ALA A 224 8.92 -2.59 5.32
N LYS A 225 9.85 -1.83 4.72
CA LYS A 225 10.47 -2.16 3.42
C LYS A 225 11.22 -3.50 3.49
N VAL A 226 12.00 -3.70 4.55
CA VAL A 226 12.76 -4.95 4.78
C VAL A 226 11.82 -6.13 5.04
N ASP A 227 10.82 -5.94 5.89
CA ASP A 227 9.87 -6.99 6.27
C ASP A 227 8.91 -7.34 5.12
N LEU A 228 8.55 -6.40 4.26
CA LEU A 228 7.81 -6.67 3.03
C LEU A 228 8.57 -7.67 2.15
N ILE A 229 9.87 -7.46 1.93
CA ILE A 229 10.70 -8.38 1.14
C ILE A 229 10.78 -9.75 1.81
N LYS A 230 10.97 -9.81 3.14
CA LYS A 230 10.95 -11.09 3.88
C LYS A 230 9.62 -11.81 3.74
N LEU A 231 8.50 -11.08 3.81
CA LEU A 231 7.16 -11.63 3.66
C LEU A 231 6.97 -12.24 2.27
N LEU A 232 7.35 -11.53 1.19
CA LEU A 232 7.25 -12.05 -0.17
C LEU A 232 8.17 -13.27 -0.40
N LEU A 233 9.37 -13.28 0.19
CA LEU A 233 10.24 -14.46 0.20
C LEU A 233 9.64 -15.64 0.99
N GLY A 234 8.79 -15.37 1.97
CA GLY A 234 8.07 -16.38 2.76
C GLY A 234 6.73 -16.81 2.18
N ALA A 235 6.14 -16.03 1.26
CA ALA A 235 4.73 -16.12 0.88
C ALA A 235 4.32 -17.51 0.36
N GLN A 236 5.19 -18.17 -0.41
CA GLN A 236 4.94 -19.51 -0.96
C GLN A 236 4.89 -20.63 0.08
N TYR A 237 5.32 -20.37 1.32
CA TYR A 237 5.36 -21.34 2.42
C TYR A 237 4.26 -21.14 3.45
N LEU A 238 3.38 -20.15 3.22
CA LEU A 238 2.27 -19.85 4.11
C LEU A 238 1.12 -20.82 3.87
N GLY A 239 0.51 -21.29 4.95
CA GLY A 239 -0.77 -22.01 4.90
C GLY A 239 -1.95 -21.04 5.00
N ASP A 240 -3.15 -21.59 4.85
CA ASP A 240 -4.40 -20.81 4.80
C ASP A 240 -4.61 -19.95 6.08
N ALA A 241 -4.30 -20.51 7.25
CA ALA A 241 -4.42 -19.79 8.52
C ALA A 241 -3.48 -18.57 8.59
N GLN A 242 -2.26 -18.68 8.07
CA GLN A 242 -1.33 -17.55 8.01
C GLN A 242 -1.78 -16.50 7.00
N ILE A 243 -2.31 -16.93 5.85
CA ILE A 243 -2.82 -16.05 4.79
C ILE A 243 -4.04 -15.26 5.30
N GLU A 244 -5.01 -15.92 5.92
CA GLU A 244 -6.18 -15.26 6.50
C GLU A 244 -5.80 -14.31 7.64
N TYR A 245 -4.79 -14.66 8.46
CA TYR A 245 -4.25 -13.72 9.44
C TYR A 245 -3.68 -12.47 8.78
N ILE A 246 -2.80 -12.60 7.78
CA ILE A 246 -2.21 -11.45 7.06
C ILE A 246 -3.32 -10.58 6.48
N LYS A 247 -4.26 -11.20 5.78
CA LYS A 247 -5.43 -10.54 5.19
C LYS A 247 -6.20 -9.74 6.24
N SER A 248 -6.54 -10.34 7.38
CA SER A 248 -7.24 -9.65 8.48
C SER A 248 -6.48 -8.42 9.00
N ARG A 249 -5.15 -8.52 9.14
CA ARG A 249 -4.29 -7.40 9.59
C ARG A 249 -4.20 -6.29 8.55
N VAL A 250 -4.15 -6.66 7.27
CA VAL A 250 -4.15 -5.67 6.19
C VAL A 250 -5.47 -4.90 6.18
N LEU A 251 -6.61 -5.57 6.27
CA LEU A 251 -7.92 -4.90 6.31
C LEU A 251 -8.08 -4.01 7.54
N GLN A 252 -7.63 -4.49 8.70
CA GLN A 252 -7.59 -3.69 9.92
C GLN A 252 -6.72 -2.43 9.73
N SER A 253 -5.62 -2.56 8.99
CA SER A 253 -4.74 -1.43 8.71
C SER A 253 -5.41 -0.40 7.83
N ILE A 254 -6.13 -0.83 6.79
CA ILE A 254 -6.93 0.04 5.93
C ILE A 254 -8.03 0.75 6.74
N GLN A 255 -8.67 0.08 7.70
CA GLN A 255 -9.63 0.74 8.59
C GLN A 255 -9.00 1.84 9.44
N ASN A 256 -7.82 1.57 9.97
CA ASN A 256 -7.09 2.52 10.83
C ASN A 256 -6.35 3.60 10.04
N TYR A 257 -6.34 3.50 8.70
CA TYR A 257 -5.61 4.39 7.83
C TYR A 257 -6.14 5.83 7.91
N ASN A 258 -7.46 6.01 7.97
CA ASN A 258 -8.10 7.34 8.02
C ASN A 258 -7.67 8.15 9.24
N ALA A 259 -7.28 7.49 10.34
CA ALA A 259 -6.79 8.17 11.55
C ALA A 259 -5.35 8.70 11.44
N ARG A 260 -4.60 8.29 10.41
CA ARG A 260 -3.17 8.64 10.23
C ARG A 260 -2.86 9.25 8.86
N TYR A 261 -3.87 9.79 8.17
CA TYR A 261 -3.72 10.29 6.81
C TYR A 261 -2.61 11.36 6.72
N ARG A 262 -1.51 11.01 6.04
CA ARG A 262 -0.43 11.93 5.68
C ARG A 262 -0.20 11.82 4.17
N PRO A 263 -0.61 12.80 3.36
CA PRO A 263 -0.54 12.68 1.92
C PRO A 263 0.88 12.45 1.42
N SER A 264 1.01 11.66 0.37
CA SER A 264 2.30 11.38 -0.24
C SER A 264 2.63 12.41 -1.31
N VAL A 265 3.85 12.95 -1.26
CA VAL A 265 4.34 13.96 -2.20
C VAL A 265 5.40 13.31 -3.10
N LEU A 266 5.17 13.41 -4.41
CA LEU A 266 6.11 13.02 -5.44
C LEU A 266 6.82 14.26 -6.00
N ILE A 267 8.12 14.16 -6.20
CA ILE A 267 8.94 15.22 -6.77
C ILE A 267 9.27 14.89 -8.22
N PHE A 268 8.97 15.83 -9.09
CA PHE A 268 9.26 15.78 -10.51
C PHE A 268 10.39 16.77 -10.82
N ASP A 269 11.63 16.37 -10.55
CA ASP A 269 12.82 17.23 -10.65
C ASP A 269 12.95 17.88 -12.03
N ARG A 270 12.74 17.12 -13.10
CA ARG A 270 12.80 17.62 -14.49
C ARG A 270 11.82 18.74 -14.79
N TYR A 271 10.74 18.85 -14.01
CA TYR A 271 9.68 19.83 -14.20
C TYR A 271 9.65 20.87 -13.07
N ASN A 272 10.64 20.86 -12.16
CA ASN A 272 10.69 21.69 -10.96
C ASN A 272 9.35 21.68 -10.19
N ALA A 273 8.72 20.52 -10.09
CA ALA A 273 7.36 20.38 -9.58
C ALA A 273 7.27 19.37 -8.44
N ALA A 274 6.31 19.59 -7.55
CA ALA A 274 5.87 18.61 -6.56
C ALA A 274 4.38 18.33 -6.75
N ALA A 275 4.01 17.05 -6.72
CA ALA A 275 2.63 16.61 -6.84
C ALA A 275 2.22 15.80 -5.62
N VAL A 276 1.07 16.13 -5.02
CA VAL A 276 0.43 15.24 -4.06
C VAL A 276 -0.33 14.17 -4.83
N VAL A 277 0.00 12.92 -4.55
CA VAL A 277 -0.55 11.76 -5.25
C VAL A 277 -1.16 10.79 -4.24
N THR A 278 -2.32 10.27 -4.59
CA THR A 278 -2.98 9.17 -3.89
C THR A 278 -3.17 7.96 -4.80
N LEU A 279 -3.53 6.83 -4.21
CA LEU A 279 -3.91 5.62 -4.94
C LEU A 279 -5.42 5.37 -4.77
N ASP A 280 -6.16 5.36 -5.87
CA ASP A 280 -7.58 5.02 -5.96
C ASP A 280 -7.79 3.75 -6.79
N GLY A 281 -9.02 3.25 -6.88
CA GLY A 281 -9.33 1.98 -7.54
C GLY A 281 -8.70 1.81 -8.95
N PRO A 282 -8.77 2.82 -9.84
CA PRO A 282 -8.07 2.83 -11.12
C PRO A 282 -6.53 2.89 -11.04
N GLY A 283 -5.94 3.60 -10.08
CA GLY A 283 -4.49 3.72 -9.97
C GLY A 283 -4.03 4.96 -9.20
N TYR A 284 -2.94 5.59 -9.65
CA TYR A 284 -2.47 6.84 -9.07
C TYR A 284 -3.35 8.01 -9.52
N LYS A 285 -3.69 8.89 -8.57
CA LYS A 285 -4.48 10.09 -8.78
C LYS A 285 -3.77 11.32 -8.23
N VAL A 286 -3.70 12.37 -9.03
CA VAL A 286 -3.13 13.66 -8.62
C VAL A 286 -4.18 14.48 -7.88
N GLN A 287 -3.84 14.97 -6.68
CA GLN A 287 -4.68 15.92 -5.95
C GLN A 287 -4.27 17.38 -6.24
N LYS A 288 -2.98 17.69 -6.14
CA LYS A 288 -2.47 19.05 -6.34
C LYS A 288 -1.03 19.02 -6.87
N ILE A 289 -0.70 19.99 -7.72
CA ILE A 289 0.66 20.20 -8.26
C ILE A 289 1.08 21.64 -7.92
N VAL A 290 2.31 21.80 -7.44
CA VAL A 290 2.97 23.10 -7.24
C VAL A 290 4.28 23.10 -8.00
N PHE A 291 4.71 24.29 -8.42
CA PHE A 291 5.99 24.48 -9.09
C PHE A 291 6.90 25.35 -8.24
N ARG A 292 8.20 25.07 -8.28
CA ARG A 292 9.20 25.88 -7.56
C ARG A 292 9.34 27.28 -8.16
N ASP A 293 9.16 27.40 -9.47
CA ASP A 293 9.25 28.63 -10.26
C ASP A 293 7.87 29.25 -10.56
N GLU A 294 6.86 28.99 -9.72
CA GLU A 294 5.46 29.40 -9.98
C GLU A 294 5.29 30.91 -10.23
N ASP A 295 6.00 31.76 -9.48
CA ASP A 295 5.92 33.22 -9.60
C ASP A 295 6.51 33.77 -10.91
N MET A 296 7.34 32.97 -11.61
CA MET A 296 8.04 33.38 -12.83
C MET A 296 7.42 32.78 -14.11
N MET A 297 6.38 31.96 -13.99
CA MET A 297 5.76 31.27 -15.12
C MET A 297 4.49 31.96 -15.61
N SER A 298 4.30 31.95 -16.93
CA SER A 298 3.02 32.38 -17.51
C SER A 298 1.90 31.36 -17.20
N PRO A 299 0.63 31.78 -17.17
CA PRO A 299 -0.50 30.87 -17.00
C PRO A 299 -0.53 29.72 -18.02
N GLU A 300 -0.13 29.99 -19.26
CA GLU A 300 -0.08 28.99 -20.35
C GLU A 300 1.01 27.95 -20.08
N GLN A 301 2.22 28.40 -19.72
CA GLN A 301 3.33 27.50 -19.37
C GLN A 301 2.98 26.62 -18.17
N ARG A 302 2.34 27.20 -17.15
CA ARG A 302 1.84 26.47 -15.99
C ARG A 302 0.84 25.39 -16.40
N MET A 303 -0.15 25.73 -17.23
CA MET A 303 -1.16 24.78 -17.70
C MET A 303 -0.53 23.64 -18.51
N GLN A 304 0.42 23.96 -19.39
CA GLN A 304 1.15 22.96 -20.17
C GLN A 304 1.89 21.97 -19.25
N ARG A 305 2.66 22.46 -18.28
CA ARG A 305 3.38 21.58 -17.34
C ARG A 305 2.43 20.74 -16.48
N ILE A 306 1.30 21.29 -16.04
CA ILE A 306 0.26 20.53 -15.32
C ILE A 306 -0.24 19.37 -16.18
N ASN A 307 -0.55 19.62 -17.45
CA ASN A 307 -1.05 18.60 -18.37
C ASN A 307 0.01 17.52 -18.63
N ILE A 308 1.29 17.90 -18.76
CA ILE A 308 2.40 16.95 -18.90
C ILE A 308 2.49 16.03 -17.68
N ILE A 309 2.51 16.59 -16.46
CA ILE A 309 2.62 15.80 -15.22
C ILE A 309 1.42 14.85 -15.06
N ARG A 310 0.21 15.33 -15.36
CA ARG A 310 -0.99 14.48 -15.36
C ARG A 310 -0.89 13.34 -16.38
N GLY A 311 -0.47 13.65 -17.61
CA GLY A 311 -0.27 12.65 -18.66
C GLY A 311 0.78 11.60 -18.29
N ILE A 312 1.85 11.98 -17.60
CA ILE A 312 2.86 11.02 -17.09
C ILE A 312 2.21 10.05 -16.08
N ILE A 313 1.38 10.55 -15.18
CA ILE A 313 0.71 9.71 -14.16
C ILE A 313 -0.34 8.79 -14.79
N GLU A 314 -1.07 9.27 -15.80
CA GLU A 314 -1.96 8.44 -16.60
C GLU A 314 -1.20 7.32 -17.34
N LEU A 315 -0.04 7.65 -17.94
CA LEU A 315 0.82 6.66 -18.59
C LEU A 315 1.33 5.59 -17.61
N ILE A 316 1.69 6.00 -16.38
CA ILE A 316 2.07 5.07 -15.31
C ILE A 316 0.92 4.11 -14.99
N ASN A 317 -0.32 4.59 -14.93
CA ASN A 317 -1.48 3.74 -14.67
C ASN A 317 -1.71 2.73 -15.81
N VAL A 318 -1.56 3.16 -17.06
CA VAL A 318 -1.66 2.28 -18.24
C VAL A 318 -0.56 1.22 -18.20
N SER A 319 0.70 1.61 -18.04
CA SER A 319 1.84 0.70 -17.96
C SER A 319 1.69 -0.33 -16.84
N ASN A 320 1.26 0.10 -15.64
CA ASN A 320 1.01 -0.81 -14.53
C ASN A 320 -0.12 -1.81 -14.82
N ASN A 321 -1.18 -1.38 -15.52
CA ASN A 321 -2.26 -2.28 -15.93
C ASN A 321 -1.79 -3.31 -16.97
N GLU A 322 -0.94 -2.91 -17.92
CA GLU A 322 -0.35 -3.81 -18.91
C GLU A 322 0.59 -4.83 -18.24
N ALA A 323 1.51 -4.35 -17.39
CA ALA A 323 2.40 -5.22 -16.61
C ALA A 323 1.60 -6.21 -15.74
N PHE A 324 0.47 -5.76 -15.20
CA PHE A 324 -0.45 -6.60 -14.44
C PHE A 324 -1.11 -7.69 -15.27
N LYS A 325 -1.65 -7.35 -16.45
CA LYS A 325 -2.24 -8.32 -17.38
C LYS A 325 -1.21 -9.37 -17.82
N GLN A 326 0.01 -8.96 -18.15
CA GLN A 326 1.08 -9.88 -18.55
C GLN A 326 1.45 -10.85 -17.42
N ARG A 327 1.56 -10.36 -16.18
CA ARG A 327 1.83 -11.25 -15.03
C ARG A 327 0.70 -12.21 -14.75
N LEU A 328 -0.55 -11.75 -14.86
CA LEU A 328 -1.71 -12.61 -14.71
C LEU A 328 -1.71 -13.75 -15.73
N ALA A 329 -1.48 -13.45 -17.01
CA ALA A 329 -1.38 -14.48 -18.05
C ALA A 329 -0.29 -15.52 -17.70
N ASN A 330 0.90 -15.06 -17.29
CA ASN A 330 2.00 -15.93 -16.87
C ASN A 330 1.70 -16.78 -15.63
N MET A 331 0.89 -16.28 -14.69
CA MET A 331 0.55 -17.00 -13.46
C MET A 331 -0.57 -18.04 -13.64
N TYR A 332 -1.48 -17.79 -14.58
CA TYR A 332 -2.68 -18.62 -14.78
C TYR A 332 -2.64 -19.44 -16.08
N ASN A 333 -1.53 -19.40 -16.85
CA ASN A 333 -1.38 -20.08 -18.15
C ASN A 333 -2.58 -19.84 -19.09
N LEU A 334 -2.94 -18.57 -19.31
CA LEU A 334 -3.89 -18.18 -20.36
C LEU A 334 -3.17 -17.82 -21.65
#